data_AF-A0A368EZT7-F1
#
_entry.id   AF-A0A368EZT7-F1
#
_cell.length_a   1.000
_cell.length_b   1.000
_cell.length_c   1.000
_cell.angle_alpha   90.00
_cell.angle_beta   90.00
_cell.angle_gamma   90.00
#
_symmetry.space_group_name_H-M   'P 1'
#
loop_
_entity.id
_entity.type
_entity.pdbx_description
1 polymer ?
#
loop_
_entity_poly.entity_id
_entity_poly.type
_entity_poly.pdbx_seq_one_letter_code
_entity_poly.pdbx_strand_id
1 'polypeptide(L)'
;MDDTLRVVCPDPGSEKRYLKIHKVSALSFTECLLETQKTLVVTCDGSSSSQKATIIGVRRYSPLPSSEALLFEPGETYYWISTSNGEKEGINNTQYGVCAADNMRLVIHVRHHSEVHNTT
;
A
#
# COMPACT_ATOMS: atom_id res chain seq x y z
N MET A 1 14.27 6.72 -4.39
CA MET A 1 14.58 7.05 -2.98
C MET A 1 14.34 8.52 -2.81
N ASP A 2 13.81 8.95 -1.67
CA ASP A 2 13.32 10.32 -1.41
C ASP A 2 12.06 10.72 -2.21
N ASP A 3 11.48 9.75 -2.91
CA ASP A 3 10.17 9.87 -3.54
C ASP A 3 9.07 9.84 -2.48
N THR A 4 7.92 10.41 -2.81
CA THR A 4 6.75 10.40 -1.94
C THR A 4 5.56 9.77 -2.65
N LEU A 5 4.96 8.78 -2.01
CA LEU A 5 3.72 8.17 -2.45
C LEU A 5 2.55 8.88 -1.75
N ARG A 6 1.56 9.29 -2.54
CA ARG A 6 0.32 9.88 -2.03
C ARG A 6 -0.83 8.93 -2.34
N VAL A 7 -1.42 8.36 -1.29
CA VAL A 7 -2.56 7.44 -1.40
C VAL A 7 -3.83 8.21 -1.05
N VAL A 8 -4.80 8.20 -1.96
CA VAL A 8 -6.05 8.96 -1.84
C VAL A 8 -7.22 7.98 -1.87
N CYS A 9 -8.10 8.06 -0.88
CA CYS A 9 -9.31 7.24 -0.85
C CYS A 9 -10.35 7.76 -1.86
N PRO A 10 -11.23 6.88 -2.37
CA PRO A 10 -12.30 7.28 -3.29
C PRO A 10 -13.28 8.28 -2.66
N ASP A 11 -13.86 9.16 -3.50
CA ASP A 11 -14.78 10.20 -3.06
C ASP A 11 -16.13 9.66 -2.52
N PRO A 12 -16.87 10.46 -1.73
CA PRO A 12 -18.20 10.11 -1.25
C PRO A 12 -19.22 10.03 -2.39
N GLY A 13 -19.31 8.87 -3.04
CA GLY A 13 -20.19 8.63 -4.19
C GLY A 13 -19.59 7.68 -5.22
N SER A 14 -18.28 7.44 -5.14
CA SER A 14 -17.61 6.43 -5.96
C SER A 14 -18.03 5.02 -5.55
N GLU A 15 -18.14 4.15 -6.56
CA GLU A 15 -18.25 2.71 -6.33
C GLU A 15 -17.00 2.18 -5.64
N LYS A 16 -17.14 1.07 -4.91
CA LYS A 16 -16.05 0.37 -4.22
C LYS A 16 -15.19 1.25 -3.30
N ARG A 17 -15.81 2.20 -2.60
CA ARG A 17 -15.09 3.20 -1.78
C ARG A 17 -14.54 2.67 -0.45
N TYR A 18 -15.05 1.54 0.05
CA TYR A 18 -14.66 0.98 1.34
C TYR A 18 -13.53 -0.02 1.18
N LEU A 19 -12.31 0.41 1.50
CA LEU A 19 -11.09 -0.33 1.18
C LEU A 19 -10.08 -0.28 2.33
N LYS A 20 -9.36 -1.37 2.53
CA LYS A 20 -8.11 -1.38 3.28
C LYS A 20 -6.97 -1.84 2.37
N ILE A 21 -5.90 -1.06 2.37
CA ILE A 21 -4.68 -1.36 1.60
C ILE A 21 -3.64 -1.91 2.56
N HIS A 22 -3.05 -3.05 2.21
CA HIS A 22 -2.05 -3.72 3.02
C HIS A 22 -0.78 -3.97 2.22
N LYS A 23 0.38 -3.80 2.87
CA LYS A 23 1.65 -4.35 2.43
C LYS A 23 1.71 -5.83 2.77
N VAL A 24 2.09 -6.65 1.80
CA VAL A 24 2.12 -8.11 1.90
C VAL A 24 3.36 -8.70 1.20
N SER A 25 3.58 -9.99 1.37
CA SER A 25 4.57 -10.77 0.61
C SER A 25 4.18 -10.97 -0.87
N ALA A 26 5.15 -11.38 -1.68
CA ALA A 26 4.95 -11.69 -3.10
C ALA A 26 3.93 -12.83 -3.33
N LEU A 27 3.89 -13.83 -2.44
CA LEU A 27 2.93 -14.92 -2.51
C LEU A 27 1.50 -14.41 -2.27
N SER A 28 1.31 -13.68 -1.17
CA SER A 28 0.05 -13.03 -0.82
C SER A 28 -0.46 -12.08 -1.91
N PHE A 29 0.45 -11.37 -2.58
CA PHE A 29 0.14 -10.51 -3.73
C PHE A 29 -0.36 -11.30 -4.95
N THR A 30 0.20 -12.48 -5.19
CA THR A 30 -0.16 -13.31 -6.34
C THR A 30 -1.50 -14.00 -6.13
N GLU A 31 -1.70 -14.55 -4.93
CA GLU A 31 -2.92 -15.28 -4.56
C GLU A 31 -4.09 -14.37 -4.16
N CYS A 32 -3.83 -13.06 -3.96
CA CYS A 32 -4.79 -12.12 -3.39
C CYS A 32 -5.33 -12.58 -2.02
N LEU A 33 -4.43 -13.06 -1.14
CA LEU A 33 -4.77 -13.52 0.21
C LEU A 33 -3.97 -12.74 1.24
N LEU A 34 -4.60 -12.30 2.33
CA LEU A 34 -3.93 -11.59 3.41
C LEU A 34 -3.25 -12.56 4.39
N GLU A 35 -1.93 -12.48 4.47
CA GLU A 35 -1.13 -13.17 5.49
C GLU A 35 -1.24 -12.54 6.89
N THR A 36 -0.75 -13.27 7.90
CA THR A 36 -0.73 -12.81 9.29
C THR A 36 0.18 -11.60 9.49
N GLN A 37 1.36 -11.57 8.86
CA GLN A 37 2.38 -10.53 9.04
C GLN A 37 2.20 -9.29 8.13
N LYS A 38 0.97 -9.07 7.63
CA LYS A 38 0.63 -7.90 6.82
C LYS A 38 0.79 -6.59 7.58
N THR A 39 1.09 -5.51 6.86
CA THR A 39 1.09 -4.15 7.41
C THR A 39 -0.07 -3.36 6.82
N LEU A 40 -0.91 -2.75 7.65
CA LEU A 40 -1.95 -1.84 7.19
C LEU A 40 -1.30 -0.54 6.70
N VAL A 41 -1.59 -0.14 5.47
CA VAL A 41 -1.05 1.07 4.83
C VAL A 41 -2.07 2.20 4.92
N VAL A 42 -3.30 1.95 4.47
CA VAL A 42 -4.40 2.94 4.45
C VAL A 42 -5.72 2.26 4.76
N THR A 43 -6.61 2.98 5.45
CA THR A 43 -8.03 2.62 5.61
C THR A 43 -8.91 3.69 4.99
N CYS A 44 -9.73 3.29 4.02
CA CYS A 44 -10.80 4.07 3.41
C CYS A 44 -12.13 3.56 3.96
N ASP A 45 -12.60 4.14 5.07
CA ASP A 45 -13.84 3.75 5.75
C ASP A 45 -14.96 4.81 5.64
N GLY A 46 -14.72 5.87 4.87
CA GLY A 46 -15.66 6.98 4.69
C GLY A 46 -15.68 7.98 5.85
N SER A 47 -14.80 7.84 6.84
CA SER A 47 -14.59 8.84 7.88
C SER A 47 -13.91 10.10 7.35
N SER A 48 -14.02 11.22 8.06
CA SER A 48 -13.33 12.46 7.70
C SER A 48 -11.81 12.34 7.71
N SER A 49 -11.24 11.43 8.51
CA SER A 49 -9.81 11.14 8.48
C SER A 49 -9.41 10.42 7.19
N SER A 50 -10.25 9.49 6.70
CA SER A 50 -10.00 8.79 5.43
C SER A 50 -10.04 9.67 4.18
N GLN A 51 -10.65 10.86 4.27
CA GLN A 51 -10.67 11.85 3.18
C GLN A 51 -9.31 12.54 3.00
N LYS A 52 -8.44 12.53 4.02
CA LYS A 52 -7.10 13.10 3.91
C LYS A 52 -6.17 12.10 3.22
N ALA A 53 -5.42 12.58 2.23
CA ALA A 53 -4.44 11.75 1.56
C ALA A 53 -3.37 11.28 2.55
N THR A 54 -3.06 9.98 2.52
CA THR A 54 -1.94 9.42 3.28
C THR A 54 -0.66 9.64 2.48
N ILE A 55 0.31 10.30 3.10
CA ILE A 55 1.60 10.65 2.49
C ILE A 55 2.66 9.71 3.06
N ILE A 56 3.31 8.94 2.19
CA ILE A 56 4.30 7.93 2.56
C ILE A 56 5.61 8.26 1.86
N GLY A 57 6.64 8.58 2.64
CA GLY A 57 7.98 8.78 2.09
C GLY A 57 8.68 7.46 1.81
N VAL A 58 9.28 7.32 0.63
CA VAL A 58 10.14 6.19 0.27
C VAL A 58 11.53 6.43 0.86
N ARG A 59 11.70 6.01 2.11
CA ARG A 59 12.89 6.24 2.92
C ARG A 59 13.23 5.04 3.81
N ARG A 60 14.51 4.92 4.16
CA ARG A 60 15.02 3.88 5.08
C ARG A 60 14.77 4.17 6.54
N TYR A 61 14.67 5.45 6.92
CA TYR A 61 14.53 5.87 8.31
C TYR A 61 13.34 6.79 8.47
N SER A 62 12.58 6.60 9.54
CA SER A 62 11.43 7.45 9.88
C SER A 62 11.61 8.02 11.28
N PRO A 63 11.22 9.28 11.52
CA PRO A 63 11.11 9.82 12.87
C PRO A 63 9.93 9.23 13.66
N LEU A 64 9.01 8.52 12.99
CA LEU A 64 7.91 7.78 13.64
C LEU A 64 8.42 6.46 14.23
N PRO A 65 7.78 5.93 15.29
CA PRO A 65 8.06 4.60 15.81
C PRO A 65 8.04 3.53 14.70
N SER A 66 8.98 2.58 14.77
CA SER A 66 9.18 1.58 13.70
C SER A 66 7.95 0.70 13.44
N SER A 67 7.10 0.48 14.45
CA SER A 67 5.85 -0.29 14.31
C SER A 67 4.79 0.41 13.44
N GLU A 68 4.91 1.71 13.23
CA GLU A 68 3.96 2.52 12.45
C GLU A 68 4.58 3.03 11.12
N ALA A 69 5.90 2.93 10.98
CA ALA A 69 6.61 3.43 9.82
C ALA A 69 6.67 2.40 8.68
N LEU A 70 6.20 2.78 7.50
CA LEU A 70 6.51 2.07 6.26
C LEU A 70 7.91 2.49 5.79
N LEU A 71 8.87 1.57 5.94
CA LEU A 71 10.25 1.77 5.53
C LEU A 71 10.55 1.01 4.24
N PHE A 72 11.44 1.59 3.44
CA PHE A 72 11.83 1.08 2.14
C PHE A 72 13.35 0.97 2.05
N GLU A 73 13.83 -0.13 1.50
CA GLU A 73 15.25 -0.40 1.28
C GLU A 73 15.58 -0.34 -0.22
N PRO A 74 16.75 0.19 -0.61
CA PRO A 74 17.17 0.19 -2.00
C PRO A 74 17.44 -1.24 -2.49
N GLY A 75 16.96 -1.56 -3.70
CA GLY A 75 17.06 -2.89 -4.29
C GLY A 75 15.87 -3.79 -4.01
N GLU A 76 15.04 -3.44 -3.01
CA GLU A 76 13.92 -4.26 -2.59
C GLU A 76 12.63 -3.97 -3.37
N THR A 77 11.76 -4.97 -3.40
CA THR A 77 10.43 -4.89 -4.02
C THR A 77 9.34 -5.08 -2.99
N TYR A 78 8.36 -4.18 -3.01
CA TYR A 78 7.24 -4.19 -2.08
C TYR A 78 5.92 -4.38 -2.81
N TYR A 79 4.99 -5.09 -2.17
CA TYR A 79 3.72 -5.48 -2.77
C TYR A 79 2.56 -5.02 -1.90
N TRP A 80 1.64 -4.26 -2.49
CA TRP A 80 0.43 -3.79 -1.82
C TRP A 80 -0.81 -4.34 -2.51
N ILE A 81 -1.81 -4.76 -1.72
CA ILE A 81 -3.10 -5.25 -2.22
C ILE A 81 -4.26 -4.69 -1.39
N SER A 82 -5.46 -4.77 -1.94
CA SER A 82 -6.70 -4.70 -1.16
C SER A 82 -7.56 -5.94 -1.41
N THR A 83 -7.88 -6.67 -0.34
CA THR A 83 -8.82 -7.81 -0.37
C THR A 83 -10.23 -7.40 0.05
N SER A 84 -10.47 -6.10 0.29
CA SER A 84 -11.81 -5.56 0.48
C SER A 84 -12.64 -5.75 -0.79
N ASN A 85 -13.97 -5.87 -0.68
CA ASN A 85 -14.85 -5.94 -1.85
C ASN A 85 -15.34 -4.55 -2.33
N GLY A 86 -15.00 -3.48 -1.61
CA GLY A 86 -15.43 -2.12 -1.90
C GLY A 86 -16.69 -1.66 -1.16
N GLU A 87 -17.36 -2.56 -0.44
CA GLU A 87 -18.52 -2.30 0.41
C GLU A 87 -18.12 -2.23 1.89
N LYS A 88 -18.97 -1.61 2.72
CA LYS A 88 -18.66 -1.38 4.13
C LYS A 88 -18.54 -2.70 4.90
N GLU A 89 -19.38 -3.67 4.56
CA GLU A 89 -19.46 -4.98 5.20
C GLU A 89 -18.25 -5.85 4.83
N GLY A 90 -17.76 -5.74 3.59
CA GLY A 90 -16.61 -6.48 3.09
C GLY A 90 -15.28 -5.75 3.20
N ILE A 91 -15.21 -4.61 3.91
CA ILE A 91 -13.96 -3.85 4.09
C ILE A 91 -12.86 -4.68 4.76
N ASN A 92 -13.23 -5.63 5.63
CA ASN A 92 -12.31 -6.48 6.39
C ASN A 92 -12.09 -7.86 5.76
N ASN A 93 -12.58 -8.11 4.55
CA ASN A 93 -12.33 -9.36 3.84
C ASN A 93 -10.82 -9.61 3.71
N THR A 94 -10.42 -10.86 3.90
CA THR A 94 -9.01 -11.28 3.91
C THR A 94 -8.58 -12.02 2.65
N GLN A 95 -9.49 -12.22 1.71
CA GLN A 95 -9.28 -13.05 0.52
C GLN A 95 -9.95 -12.44 -0.71
N TYR A 96 -9.28 -12.55 -1.85
CA TYR A 96 -9.72 -12.13 -3.18
C TYR A 96 -10.03 -10.63 -3.27
N GLY A 97 -11.28 -10.24 -3.01
CA GLY A 97 -11.75 -8.85 -3.10
C GLY A 97 -11.39 -8.17 -4.41
N VAL A 98 -11.18 -6.85 -4.35
CA VAL A 98 -10.78 -6.02 -5.50
C VAL A 98 -9.38 -6.35 -6.02
N CYS A 99 -8.52 -7.01 -5.24
CA CYS A 99 -7.24 -7.54 -5.74
C CYS A 99 -7.47 -8.55 -6.86
N ALA A 100 -8.38 -9.51 -6.67
CA ALA A 100 -8.67 -10.54 -7.67
C ALA A 100 -9.65 -10.03 -8.73
N ALA A 101 -10.70 -9.31 -8.32
CA ALA A 101 -11.78 -8.88 -9.22
C ALA A 101 -11.34 -7.75 -10.16
N ASP A 102 -10.56 -6.78 -9.67
CA ASP A 102 -10.22 -5.55 -10.39
C ASP A 102 -8.72 -5.37 -10.60
N ASN A 103 -7.90 -6.36 -10.20
CA ASN A 103 -6.44 -6.26 -10.22
C ASN A 103 -5.93 -5.04 -9.42
N MET A 104 -6.62 -4.66 -8.35
CA MET A 104 -6.24 -3.54 -7.48
C MET A 104 -5.07 -3.94 -6.56
N ARG A 105 -3.89 -3.96 -7.15
CA ARG A 105 -2.62 -4.32 -6.52
C ARG A 105 -1.48 -3.50 -7.11
N LEU A 106 -0.47 -3.20 -6.28
CA LEU A 106 0.65 -2.34 -6.64
C LEU A 106 1.97 -3.02 -6.30
N VAL A 107 2.91 -3.00 -7.24
CA VAL A 107 4.31 -3.39 -7.03
C VAL A 107 5.16 -2.14 -7.01
N ILE A 108 6.00 -2.00 -5.99
CA ILE A 108 6.92 -0.88 -5.82
C ILE A 108 8.34 -1.44 -5.89
N HIS A 109 9.04 -1.17 -6.98
CA HIS A 109 10.45 -1.51 -7.14
C HIS A 109 11.31 -0.33 -6.71
N VAL A 110 12.00 -0.45 -5.57
CA VAL A 110 12.88 0.60 -5.08
C VAL A 110 14.26 0.38 -5.67
N ARG A 111 14.69 1.26 -6.57
CA ARG A 111 16.02 1.15 -7.20
C ARG A 111 17.13 1.47 -6.21
N HIS A 112 18.29 0.84 -6.40
CA HIS A 112 19.53 1.38 -5.86
C HIS A 112 19.76 2.77 -6.44
N HIS A 113 20.31 3.68 -5.65
CA HIS A 113 20.85 4.91 -6.19
C HIS A 113 22.05 4.52 -7.05
N SER A 114 21.90 4.55 -8.37
CA SER A 114 23.05 4.47 -9.26
C SER A 114 23.87 5.73 -9.00
N GLU A 115 25.01 5.59 -8.32
CA GLU A 115 26.06 6.59 -8.40
C GLU A 115 26.34 6.80 -9.89
N VAL A 116 26.08 7.99 -10.40
CA VAL A 116 26.58 8.40 -11.70
C VAL A 116 28.10 8.36 -11.57
N HIS A 117 28.70 7.27 -12.05
CA HIS A 117 30.14 7.18 -12.17
C HIS A 117 30.51 8.17 -13.28
N ASN A 118 30.83 9.41 -12.90
CA ASN A 118 31.48 10.38 -13.78
C ASN A 118 32.84 9.77 -14.15
N THR A 119 32.86 9.01 -15.23
CA THR A 119 34.10 8.60 -15.88
C THR A 119 34.61 9.82 -16.63
N THR A 120 35.62 10.45 -16.04
CA THR A 120 36.55 11.39 -16.67
C THR A 120 37.16 10.84 -17.94
#